data_AF-A0A2D5AQV6-F1
#
_entry.id   AF-A0A2D5AQV6-F1
#
_cell.length_a   1.000
_cell.length_b   1.000
_cell.length_c   1.000
_cell.angle_alpha   90.00
_cell.angle_beta   90.00
_cell.angle_gamma   90.00
#
_symmetry.space_group_name_H-M   'P 1'
#
loop_
_entity.id
_entity.type
_entity.pdbx_description
1 polymer ?
#
loop_
_entity_poly.entity_id
_entity_poly.type
_entity_poly.pdbx_seq_one_letter_code
_entity_poly.pdbx_strand_id
1 'polypeptide(L)'
;MRLILQIAALIALSLALTGCGKDWLIGKWEFDKERTLEAMTSPEDPETKNLLSGVVSGLQRGLSQLLFTQLDGVTVEYTKKEMRRTKNGVGEAIGYKVIEEADEKTRVIQYDDGNIVTVQKVDNGLKSLMMGEHKVWVYFKPVAE
;
A
#
# COMPACT_ATOMS: atom_id res chain seq x y z
N MET A 1 47.60 8.21 -21.79
CA MET A 1 46.84 6.94 -21.80
C MET A 1 46.24 6.53 -20.45
N ARG A 2 46.91 6.74 -19.31
CA ARG A 2 46.35 6.39 -17.97
C ARG A 2 45.17 7.24 -17.50
N LEU A 3 45.10 8.52 -17.88
CA LEU A 3 44.06 9.46 -17.41
C LEU A 3 42.66 9.19 -18.00
N ILE A 4 42.59 8.73 -19.25
CA ILE A 4 41.32 8.46 -19.96
C ILE A 4 40.65 7.19 -19.40
N LEU A 5 41.46 6.19 -19.00
CA LEU A 5 40.97 4.96 -18.37
C LEU A 5 40.32 5.22 -17.00
N GLN A 6 40.84 6.19 -16.23
CA GLN A 6 40.32 6.53 -14.91
C GLN A 6 38.98 7.27 -14.97
N ILE A 7 38.78 8.14 -15.98
CA ILE A 7 37.52 8.85 -16.18
C ILE A 7 36.42 7.90 -16.66
N ALA A 8 36.74 6.94 -17.53
CA ALA A 8 35.79 5.92 -17.98
C ALA A 8 35.33 5.00 -16.83
N ALA A 9 36.22 4.67 -15.89
CA ALA A 9 35.88 3.90 -14.70
C ALA A 9 34.99 4.67 -13.72
N LEU A 10 35.18 5.99 -13.56
CA LEU A 10 34.32 6.82 -12.71
C LEU A 10 32.91 7.02 -13.29
N ILE A 11 32.77 7.14 -14.61
CA ILE A 11 31.47 7.28 -15.28
C ILE A 11 30.69 5.96 -15.27
N ALA A 12 31.37 4.83 -15.45
CA ALA A 12 30.73 3.52 -15.35
C ALA A 12 30.24 3.23 -13.92
N LEU A 13 30.94 3.75 -12.89
CA LEU A 13 30.53 3.59 -11.50
C LEU A 13 29.32 4.47 -11.14
N SER A 14 29.23 5.69 -11.68
CA SER A 14 28.07 6.56 -11.44
C SER A 14 26.78 6.12 -12.17
N LEU A 15 26.90 5.37 -13.27
CA LEU A 15 25.77 4.74 -13.97
C LEU A 15 25.24 3.47 -13.28
N ALA A 16 26.00 2.88 -12.35
CA ALA A 16 25.55 1.72 -11.58
C ALA A 16 24.77 2.12 -10.30
N LEU A 17 24.87 3.38 -9.85
CA LEU A 17 24.12 3.88 -8.69
C LEU A 17 22.72 4.42 -9.03
N THR A 18 22.36 4.55 -10.30
CA THR A 18 21.02 5.01 -10.71
C THR A 18 20.04 3.85 -11.00
N GLY A 19 20.43 2.59 -10.78
CA GLY A 19 19.73 1.43 -11.34
C GLY A 19 19.34 0.30 -10.38
N CYS A 20 19.23 0.52 -9.06
CA CYS A 20 18.92 -0.57 -8.12
C CYS A 20 17.92 -0.20 -7.00
N GLY A 21 16.97 0.69 -7.26
CA GLY A 21 15.78 0.81 -6.42
C GLY A 21 14.79 -0.28 -6.81
N LYS A 22 14.75 -1.41 -6.09
CA LYS A 22 13.64 -2.39 -6.23
C LYS A 22 12.36 -1.60 -6.02
N ASP A 23 11.47 -1.59 -7.03
CA ASP A 23 10.19 -0.92 -6.95
C ASP A 23 9.50 -1.38 -5.65
N TRP A 24 9.28 -0.44 -4.72
CA TRP A 24 8.78 -0.74 -3.39
C TRP A 24 7.35 -1.26 -3.39
N LEU A 25 6.59 -1.02 -4.47
CA LEU A 25 5.24 -1.54 -4.61
C LEU A 25 5.28 -3.03 -4.94
N ILE A 26 6.28 -3.46 -5.73
CA ILE A 26 6.42 -4.83 -6.20
C ILE A 26 6.79 -5.75 -5.04
N GLY A 27 5.94 -6.73 -4.79
CA GLY A 27 6.08 -7.67 -3.69
C GLY A 27 4.74 -8.30 -3.31
N LYS A 28 4.80 -9.22 -2.34
CA LYS A 28 3.65 -9.91 -1.77
C LYS A 28 3.37 -9.36 -0.38
N TRP A 29 2.13 -8.96 -0.14
CA TRP A 29 1.70 -8.23 1.04
C TRP A 29 0.44 -8.87 1.61
N GLU A 30 0.44 -9.19 2.90
CA GLU A 30 -0.74 -9.68 3.61
C GLU A 30 -1.40 -8.57 4.40
N PHE A 31 -2.72 -8.68 4.55
CA PHE A 31 -3.50 -7.73 5.32
C PHE A 31 -3.01 -7.64 6.77
N ASP A 32 -2.67 -6.43 7.21
CA ASP A 32 -2.24 -6.14 8.58
C ASP A 32 -3.44 -5.65 9.39
N LYS A 33 -4.15 -6.61 9.98
CA LYS A 33 -5.36 -6.36 10.78
C LYS A 33 -5.08 -5.48 12.00
N GLU A 34 -3.99 -5.74 12.71
CA GLU A 34 -3.66 -5.05 13.95
C GLU A 34 -3.37 -3.58 13.68
N ARG A 35 -2.51 -3.30 12.70
CA ARG A 35 -2.17 -1.92 12.32
C ARG A 35 -3.34 -1.16 11.71
N THR A 36 -4.19 -1.87 10.96
CA THR A 36 -5.42 -1.26 10.40
C THR A 36 -6.41 -0.91 11.50
N LEU A 37 -6.62 -1.79 12.49
CA LEU A 37 -7.47 -1.49 13.65
C LEU A 37 -6.94 -0.29 14.43
N GLU A 38 -5.65 -0.29 14.75
CA GLU A 38 -4.99 0.80 15.46
C GLU A 38 -5.22 2.15 14.75
N ALA A 39 -4.97 2.19 13.43
CA ALA A 39 -5.14 3.39 12.63
C ALA A 39 -6.60 3.88 12.56
N MET A 40 -7.58 2.98 12.62
CA MET A 40 -8.99 3.37 12.71
C MET A 40 -9.33 3.92 14.10
N THR A 41 -8.86 3.25 15.16
CA THR A 41 -9.21 3.60 16.55
C THR A 41 -8.47 4.82 17.09
N SER A 42 -7.46 5.31 16.37
CA SER A 42 -6.75 6.52 16.74
C SER A 42 -7.71 7.72 16.64
N PRO A 43 -7.93 8.47 17.73
CA PRO A 43 -8.95 9.51 17.77
C PRO A 43 -8.56 10.65 16.83
N GLU A 44 -9.35 10.86 15.77
CA GLU A 44 -9.45 12.17 15.14
C GLU A 44 -10.14 13.11 16.14
N ASP A 45 -9.36 14.04 16.67
CA ASP A 45 -9.79 15.26 17.36
C ASP A 45 -10.41 15.15 18.78
N PRO A 46 -9.80 15.78 19.82
CA PRO A 46 -10.38 15.85 21.16
C PRO A 46 -11.71 16.63 21.28
N GLU A 47 -12.17 17.37 20.26
CA GLU A 47 -13.37 18.22 20.36
C GLU A 47 -14.72 17.48 20.24
N THR A 48 -14.78 16.25 19.71
CA THR A 48 -16.05 15.53 19.47
C THR A 48 -16.57 14.68 20.65
N LYS A 49 -15.94 14.83 21.82
CA LYS A 49 -15.85 13.77 22.85
C LYS A 49 -17.16 13.33 23.53
N ASN A 50 -18.21 14.16 23.62
CA ASN A 50 -19.20 13.96 24.70
C ASN A 50 -20.60 13.45 24.33
N LEU A 51 -21.04 13.43 23.07
CA LEU A 51 -22.36 12.87 22.73
C LEU A 51 -22.38 11.98 21.48
N LEU A 52 -21.46 12.18 20.53
CA LEU A 52 -21.37 11.39 19.31
C LEU A 52 -20.37 10.24 19.41
N SER A 53 -19.52 10.22 20.43
CA SER A 53 -18.48 9.19 20.61
C SER A 53 -19.04 7.77 20.72
N GLY A 54 -20.23 7.59 21.31
CA GLY A 54 -20.92 6.30 21.38
C GLY A 54 -21.46 5.80 20.04
N VAL A 55 -21.98 6.70 19.20
CA VAL A 55 -22.54 6.36 17.87
C VAL A 55 -21.42 6.16 16.85
N VAL A 56 -20.41 7.03 16.87
CA VAL A 56 -19.21 6.93 16.03
C VAL A 56 -18.44 5.65 16.35
N SER A 57 -18.26 5.31 17.63
CA SER A 57 -17.59 4.05 18.01
C SER A 57 -18.37 2.79 17.63
N GLY A 58 -19.71 2.83 17.66
CA GLY A 58 -20.57 1.73 17.21
C GLY A 58 -20.50 1.52 15.69
N LEU A 59 -20.58 2.61 14.92
CA LEU A 59 -20.48 2.57 13.46
C LEU A 59 -19.08 2.11 12.99
N GLN A 60 -18.05 2.62 13.65
CA GLN A 60 -16.65 2.26 13.40
C GLN A 60 -16.38 0.78 13.74
N ARG A 61 -16.99 0.25 14.81
CA ARG A 61 -16.93 -1.20 15.12
C ARG A 61 -17.63 -2.04 14.06
N GLY A 62 -18.79 -1.62 13.56
CA GLY A 62 -19.49 -2.33 12.48
C GLY A 62 -18.69 -2.33 11.17
N LEU A 63 -18.16 -1.18 10.77
CA LEU A 63 -17.37 -1.02 9.55
C LEU A 63 -16.07 -1.81 9.62
N SER A 64 -15.36 -1.76 10.75
CA SER A 64 -14.14 -2.53 10.96
C SER A 64 -14.41 -4.03 10.90
N GLN A 65 -15.49 -4.52 11.49
CA GLN A 65 -15.85 -5.95 11.45
C GLN A 65 -16.15 -6.43 10.01
N LEU A 66 -16.87 -5.65 9.22
CA LEU A 66 -17.18 -5.99 7.83
C LEU A 66 -15.92 -5.95 6.95
N LEU A 67 -15.10 -4.90 7.07
CA LEU A 67 -13.83 -4.78 6.36
C LEU A 67 -12.90 -5.95 6.70
N PHE A 68 -12.75 -6.28 7.99
CA PHE A 68 -11.90 -7.39 8.41
C PHE A 68 -12.43 -8.73 7.91
N THR A 69 -13.74 -8.95 7.91
CA THR A 69 -14.30 -10.19 7.33
C THR A 69 -13.96 -10.33 5.84
N GLN A 70 -13.94 -9.22 5.11
CA GLN A 70 -13.60 -9.20 3.69
C GLN A 70 -12.09 -9.36 3.43
N LEU A 71 -11.25 -8.77 4.27
CA LEU A 71 -9.80 -8.70 4.10
C LEU A 71 -9.01 -9.75 4.89
N ASP A 72 -9.61 -10.44 5.85
CA ASP A 72 -8.93 -11.49 6.59
C ASP A 72 -8.48 -12.62 5.66
N GLY A 73 -7.23 -13.02 5.81
CA GLY A 73 -6.55 -13.96 4.90
C GLY A 73 -6.32 -13.44 3.47
N VAL A 74 -6.55 -12.15 3.20
CA VAL A 74 -6.23 -11.55 1.90
C VAL A 74 -4.74 -11.27 1.80
N THR A 75 -4.18 -11.71 0.69
CA THR A 75 -2.86 -11.31 0.22
C THR A 75 -3.00 -10.55 -1.09
N VAL A 76 -2.23 -9.50 -1.27
CA VAL A 76 -2.06 -8.78 -2.53
C VAL A 76 -0.62 -8.90 -3.00
N GLU A 77 -0.42 -9.34 -4.23
CA GLU A 77 0.88 -9.39 -4.88
C GLU A 77 0.90 -8.38 -6.02
N TYR A 78 1.77 -7.39 -5.95
CA TYR A 78 2.00 -6.48 -7.07
C TYR A 78 3.19 -6.98 -7.88
N THR A 79 2.97 -7.16 -9.17
CA THR A 79 4.01 -7.43 -10.17
C THR A 79 4.17 -6.20 -11.06
N LYS A 80 5.09 -6.25 -12.04
CA LYS A 80 5.24 -5.16 -13.02
C LYS A 80 4.01 -4.91 -13.91
N LYS A 81 3.07 -5.86 -13.98
CA LYS A 81 1.95 -5.83 -14.95
C LYS A 81 0.58 -5.88 -14.30
N GLU A 82 0.47 -6.59 -13.19
CA GLU A 82 -0.81 -6.90 -12.56
C GLU A 82 -0.69 -6.98 -11.05
N MET A 83 -1.81 -6.74 -10.38
CA MET A 83 -2.03 -7.01 -8.97
C MET A 83 -2.81 -8.32 -8.87
N ARG A 84 -2.32 -9.26 -8.07
CA ARG A 84 -3.01 -10.50 -7.75
C ARG A 84 -3.53 -10.44 -6.33
N ARG A 85 -4.84 -10.52 -6.17
CA ARG A 85 -5.48 -10.63 -4.86
C ARG A 85 -5.83 -12.09 -4.62
N THR A 86 -5.31 -12.68 -3.56
CA THR A 86 -5.64 -14.06 -3.16
C THR A 86 -6.32 -14.06 -1.80
N LYS A 87 -7.37 -14.86 -1.65
CA LYS A 87 -8.02 -15.15 -0.37
C LYS A 87 -8.25 -16.66 -0.28
N ASN A 88 -7.70 -17.32 0.75
CA ASN A 88 -7.91 -18.74 0.98
C ASN A 88 -7.61 -19.65 -0.23
N GLY A 89 -6.57 -19.33 -1.00
CA GLY A 89 -6.16 -20.11 -2.19
C GLY A 89 -6.92 -19.83 -3.48
N VAL A 90 -7.98 -19.00 -3.44
CA VAL A 90 -8.65 -18.48 -4.65
C VAL A 90 -8.11 -17.09 -4.92
N GLY A 91 -7.65 -16.84 -6.14
CA GLY A 91 -7.05 -15.56 -6.51
C GLY A 91 -7.60 -14.98 -7.80
N GLU A 92 -7.69 -13.66 -7.84
CA GLU A 92 -8.04 -12.85 -9.01
C GLU A 92 -6.82 -11.99 -9.37
N ALA A 93 -6.58 -11.82 -10.67
CA ALA A 93 -5.54 -10.94 -11.19
C ALA A 93 -6.19 -9.81 -11.98
N ILE A 94 -5.70 -8.59 -11.78
CA ILE A 94 -6.16 -7.40 -12.50
C ILE A 94 -4.95 -6.57 -12.91
N GLY A 95 -4.92 -6.15 -14.18
CA GLY A 95 -3.89 -5.24 -14.66
C GLY A 95 -3.99 -3.89 -13.97
N TYR A 96 -2.87 -3.22 -13.82
CA TYR A 96 -2.83 -1.86 -13.29
C TYR A 96 -1.70 -1.05 -13.92
N LYS A 97 -1.83 0.27 -13.83
CA LYS A 97 -0.77 1.22 -14.17
C LYS A 97 -0.64 2.26 -13.07
N VAL A 98 0.58 2.71 -12.81
CA VAL A 98 0.83 3.91 -12.00
C VAL A 98 0.48 5.11 -12.87
N ILE A 99 -0.49 5.91 -12.44
CA ILE A 99 -0.93 7.13 -13.15
C ILE A 99 -0.33 8.40 -12.55
N GLU A 100 0.15 8.33 -11.31
CA GLU A 100 0.80 9.44 -10.62
C GLU A 100 1.81 8.94 -9.59
N GLU A 101 2.99 9.55 -9.56
CA GLU A 101 3.99 9.42 -8.51
C GLU A 101 4.00 10.73 -7.70
N ALA A 102 3.14 10.79 -6.68
CA ALA A 102 2.96 12.02 -5.91
C ALA A 102 4.21 12.38 -5.08
N ASP A 103 4.89 11.36 -4.53
CA ASP A 103 6.16 11.47 -3.83
C ASP A 103 6.90 10.11 -3.80
N GLU A 104 8.09 10.04 -3.20
CA GLU A 104 8.92 8.81 -3.13
C GLU A 104 8.22 7.60 -2.47
N LYS A 105 7.20 7.86 -1.64
CA LYS A 105 6.43 6.87 -0.88
C LYS A 105 4.99 6.76 -1.35
N THR A 106 4.46 7.67 -2.17
CA THR A 106 3.05 7.72 -2.56
C THR A 106 2.87 7.52 -4.06
N ARG A 107 2.00 6.57 -4.44
CA ARG A 107 1.59 6.33 -5.82
C ARG A 107 0.09 6.28 -5.94
N VAL A 108 -0.41 6.77 -7.07
CA VAL A 108 -1.80 6.57 -7.50
C VAL A 108 -1.79 5.56 -8.63
N ILE A 109 -2.55 4.48 -8.45
CA ILE A 109 -2.69 3.40 -9.42
C ILE A 109 -4.11 3.41 -10.00
N GLN A 110 -4.21 3.10 -11.28
CA GLN A 110 -5.47 2.82 -11.96
C GLN A 110 -5.47 1.36 -12.39
N TYR A 111 -6.49 0.62 -11.96
CA TYR A 111 -6.76 -0.75 -12.40
C TYR A 111 -7.48 -0.76 -13.76
N ASP A 112 -7.43 -1.90 -14.45
CA ASP A 112 -8.07 -2.09 -15.76
C ASP A 112 -9.60 -1.96 -15.74
N ASP A 113 -10.23 -2.16 -14.58
CA ASP A 113 -11.66 -1.93 -14.36
C ASP A 113 -12.02 -0.44 -14.19
N GLY A 114 -11.02 0.45 -14.21
CA GLY A 114 -11.15 1.89 -14.06
C GLY A 114 -11.03 2.39 -12.62
N ASN A 115 -10.96 1.50 -11.62
CA ASN A 115 -10.82 1.90 -10.22
C ASN A 115 -9.46 2.56 -9.95
N ILE A 116 -9.48 3.67 -9.22
CA ILE A 116 -8.28 4.43 -8.85
C ILE A 116 -8.04 4.28 -7.36
N VAL A 117 -6.82 3.93 -6.99
CA VAL A 117 -6.40 3.68 -5.61
C VAL A 117 -5.10 4.41 -5.31
N THR A 118 -5.00 4.99 -4.12
CA THR A 118 -3.74 5.56 -3.60
C THR A 118 -3.05 4.54 -2.72
N VAL A 119 -1.77 4.25 -3.00
CA VAL A 119 -0.93 3.36 -2.21
C VAL A 119 0.25 4.14 -1.65
N GLN A 120 0.51 3.98 -0.35
CA GLN A 120 1.62 4.62 0.34
C GLN A 120 2.54 3.60 1.00
N LYS A 121 3.85 3.73 0.79
CA LYS A 121 4.87 3.00 1.52
C LYS A 121 4.92 3.49 2.97
N VAL A 122 4.95 2.55 3.91
CA VAL A 122 5.19 2.79 5.33
C VAL A 122 6.38 1.94 5.80
N ASP A 123 6.90 2.17 7.00
CA ASP A 123 8.19 1.62 7.45
C ASP A 123 8.33 0.09 7.23
N ASN A 124 7.28 -0.67 7.51
CA ASN A 124 7.24 -2.14 7.39
C ASN A 124 6.13 -2.64 6.46
N GLY A 125 5.80 -1.90 5.40
CA GLY A 125 4.74 -2.34 4.50
C GLY A 125 4.20 -1.27 3.58
N LEU A 126 2.94 -1.42 3.23
CA LEU A 126 2.18 -0.43 2.48
C LEU A 126 0.82 -0.21 3.12
N LYS A 127 0.21 0.94 2.83
CA LYS A 127 -1.20 1.18 3.08
C LYS A 127 -1.89 1.61 1.80
N SER A 128 -3.10 1.11 1.61
CA SER A 128 -3.93 1.40 0.46
C SER A 128 -5.16 2.16 0.91
N LEU A 129 -5.49 3.25 0.24
CA LEU A 129 -6.73 3.98 0.49
C LEU A 129 -7.86 3.23 -0.20
N MET A 130 -8.71 2.55 0.56
CA MET A 130 -9.96 2.02 0.01
C MET A 130 -10.98 3.15 -0.06
N MET A 131 -11.50 3.36 -1.27
CA MET A 131 -12.55 4.32 -1.57
C MET A 131 -13.89 3.58 -1.56
N GLY A 132 -14.74 3.90 -0.58
CA GLY A 132 -16.14 3.44 -0.46
C GLY A 132 -16.99 4.56 0.13
N GLU A 133 -18.03 4.24 0.91
CA GLU A 133 -18.82 5.26 1.65
C GLU A 133 -17.97 6.05 2.66
N HIS A 134 -16.85 5.47 3.11
CA HIS A 134 -15.87 6.11 3.97
C HIS A 134 -14.46 5.90 3.42
N LYS A 135 -13.59 6.90 3.60
CA LYS A 135 -12.17 6.82 3.24
C LYS A 135 -11.42 6.11 4.36
N VAL A 136 -10.89 4.93 4.08
CA VAL A 136 -10.19 4.12 5.08
C VAL A 136 -8.83 3.68 4.55
N TRP A 137 -7.79 3.93 5.34
CA TRP A 137 -6.47 3.36 5.11
C TRP A 137 -6.42 1.92 5.58
N VAL A 138 -6.11 1.02 4.68
CA VAL A 138 -5.94 -0.41 4.94
C VAL A 138 -4.45 -0.72 4.88
N TYR A 139 -3.91 -1.32 5.93
CA TYR A 139 -2.48 -1.62 6.04
C TYR A 139 -2.18 -3.04 5.61
N PHE A 140 -1.01 -3.23 5.02
CA PHE A 140 -0.48 -4.51 4.60
C PHE A 140 0.98 -4.60 5.00
N LYS A 141 1.40 -5.79 5.43
CA LYS A 141 2.77 -6.12 5.80
C LYS A 141 3.35 -7.13 4.80
N PRO A 142 4.68 -7.19 4.61
CA PRO A 142 5.26 -8.16 3.69
C PRO A 142 4.96 -9.59 4.16
N VAL A 143 4.66 -10.49 3.22
CA VAL A 143 4.62 -11.93 3.50
C VAL A 143 6.07 -12.40 3.61
N ALA A 144 6.42 -13.05 4.72
CA ALA A 144 7.75 -13.67 4.87
C ALA A 144 7.92 -14.77 3.79
N GLU A 145 9.03 -14.70 3.05
CA GLU A 145 9.44 -15.74 2.09
C GLU A 145 9.95 -17.00 2.80
#